data_AF-A0A2T2SU29-F1
#
_entry.id   AF-A0A2T2SU29-F1
#
_cell.length_a   1.000
_cell.length_b   1.000
_cell.length_c   1.000
_cell.angle_alpha   90.00
_cell.angle_beta   90.00
_cell.angle_gamma   90.00
#
_symmetry.space_group_name_H-M   'P 1'
#
loop_
_entity.id
_entity.type
_entity.pdbx_description
1 polymer ?
#
loop_
_entity_poly.entity_id
_entity_poly.type
_entity_poly.pdbx_seq_one_letter_code
_entity_poly.pdbx_strand_id
1 'polypeptide(L)'
;MLNWETKSETNLAGFEVQQKVEELDSQFRAIEFVEGEGTTNEPQSYEHETDVVPGRVNAFRLSAQDLDGSEYVISDTITVRPVPENGIRPIIPNPFSEELSLRLLVASPSLVVDSRIYTPDGSVLKTLVPGQTLTSGVHTFRWEVDDNTPDGLYEVRTEMRNAGDPVIQDTSYAAVISGPQNAFQIGTTSANGTVSTQERSRFPSLYDVPEFDVRDANGNLLGRAEVAGEAQIVVATPSGRQT
;
A
#
# COMPACT_ATOMS: atom_id res chain seq x y z
N MET A 1 -6.78 19.39 10.95
CA MET A 1 -7.44 20.37 11.83
C MET A 1 -8.77 19.83 12.32
N LEU A 2 -8.98 19.80 13.64
CA LEU A 2 -10.24 19.46 14.30
C LEU A 2 -10.80 20.72 14.97
N ASN A 3 -12.10 20.94 14.86
CA ASN A 3 -12.79 22.11 15.43
C ASN A 3 -14.06 21.65 16.15
N TRP A 4 -14.28 22.17 17.36
CA TRP A 4 -15.52 21.93 18.10
C TRP A 4 -15.87 23.10 19.00
N GLU A 5 -17.12 23.11 19.46
CA GLU A 5 -17.66 24.17 20.31
C GLU A 5 -18.50 23.58 21.44
N THR A 6 -18.44 24.22 22.61
CA THR A 6 -19.37 23.98 23.71
C THR A 6 -20.33 25.15 23.84
N LYS A 7 -21.57 24.87 24.24
CA LYS A 7 -22.54 25.93 24.56
C LYS A 7 -22.39 26.42 26.01
N SER A 8 -21.95 25.52 26.87
CA SER A 8 -21.72 25.72 28.29
C SER A 8 -20.90 24.53 28.80
N GLU A 9 -20.14 24.73 29.85
CA GLU A 9 -19.29 23.73 30.49
C GLU A 9 -19.59 23.70 31.98
N THR A 10 -19.55 22.51 32.56
CA THR A 10 -19.81 22.32 33.98
C THR A 10 -18.87 21.26 34.50
N ASN A 11 -18.03 21.63 35.47
CA ASN A 11 -17.04 20.75 36.06
C ASN A 11 -16.09 20.10 35.04
N LEU A 12 -15.85 20.72 33.89
CA LEU A 12 -15.09 20.14 32.78
C LEU A 12 -13.59 20.41 32.95
N ALA A 13 -12.78 19.37 33.05
CA ALA A 13 -11.31 19.50 33.02
C ALA A 13 -10.82 19.77 31.59
N GLY A 14 -11.42 19.11 30.60
CA GLY A 14 -11.07 19.29 29.20
C GLY A 14 -11.49 18.12 28.31
N PHE A 15 -10.82 18.00 27.17
CA PHE A 15 -11.11 17.01 26.15
C PHE A 15 -9.86 16.21 25.81
N GLU A 16 -9.96 14.89 25.86
CA GLU A 16 -9.02 14.02 25.16
C GLU A 16 -9.38 13.96 23.68
N VAL A 17 -8.43 14.39 22.86
CA VAL A 17 -8.43 14.05 21.44
C VAL A 17 -7.92 12.63 21.31
N GLN A 18 -8.78 11.74 20.80
CA GLN A 18 -8.44 10.33 20.65
C GLN A 18 -8.36 9.95 19.17
N GLN A 19 -7.37 9.12 18.83
CA GLN A 19 -7.14 8.61 17.48
C GLN A 19 -7.16 7.09 17.48
N LYS A 20 -7.66 6.51 16.39
CA LYS A 20 -7.53 5.09 16.04
C LYS A 20 -7.13 4.96 14.58
N VAL A 21 -6.07 4.22 14.30
CA VAL A 21 -5.72 3.83 12.93
C VAL A 21 -6.30 2.44 12.65
N GLU A 22 -7.30 2.34 11.76
CA GLU A 22 -8.20 1.16 11.62
C GLU A 22 -7.52 -0.20 11.40
N GLU A 23 -6.25 -0.23 10.98
CA GLU A 23 -5.47 -1.47 10.75
C GLU A 23 -4.31 -1.67 11.73
N LEU A 24 -3.94 -0.64 12.49
CA LEU A 24 -2.82 -0.71 13.45
C LEU A 24 -3.31 -0.78 14.90
N ASP A 25 -4.45 -0.17 15.18
CA ASP A 25 -4.98 0.00 16.52
C ASP A 25 -6.27 -0.80 16.71
N SER A 26 -6.32 -1.59 17.79
CA SER A 26 -7.54 -2.29 18.20
C SER A 26 -8.55 -1.38 18.91
N GLN A 27 -8.10 -0.23 19.43
CA GLN A 27 -8.90 0.71 20.22
C GLN A 27 -8.42 2.16 20.00
N PHE A 28 -9.27 3.13 20.34
CA PHE A 28 -8.89 4.55 20.38
C PHE A 28 -7.87 4.78 21.50
N ARG A 29 -6.84 5.58 21.21
CA ARG A 29 -5.85 6.06 22.18
C ARG A 29 -5.90 7.58 22.26
N ALA A 30 -5.73 8.12 23.47
CA ALA A 30 -5.52 9.55 23.66
C ALA A 30 -4.21 9.96 22.97
N ILE A 31 -4.28 11.04 22.20
CA ILE A 31 -3.12 11.63 21.51
C ILE A 31 -2.80 13.03 22.01
N GLU A 32 -3.79 13.75 22.53
CA GLU A 32 -3.63 15.08 23.12
C GLU A 32 -4.74 15.36 24.14
N PHE A 33 -4.47 16.22 25.12
CA PHE A 33 -5.48 16.78 26.02
C PHE A 33 -5.63 18.28 25.81
N VAL A 34 -6.85 18.76 25.57
CA VAL A 34 -7.17 20.18 25.43
C VAL A 34 -7.94 20.63 26.66
N GLU A 35 -7.33 21.53 27.44
CA GLU A 35 -7.94 22.07 28.66
C GLU A 35 -9.26 22.79 28.37
N GLY A 36 -10.27 22.55 29.21
CA GLY A 36 -11.55 23.26 29.21
C GLY A 36 -11.55 24.43 30.19
N GLU A 37 -12.64 25.20 30.22
CA GLU A 37 -12.77 26.39 31.07
C GLU A 37 -13.35 26.07 32.47
N GLY A 38 -13.47 24.78 32.82
CA GLY A 38 -14.04 24.36 34.10
C GLY A 38 -15.56 24.47 34.12
N THR A 39 -16.06 25.63 34.57
CA THR A 39 -17.50 25.90 34.63
C THR A 39 -17.79 27.26 34.04
N THR A 40 -18.46 27.27 32.89
CA THR A 40 -18.85 28.48 32.17
C THR A 40 -20.19 28.31 31.49
N ASN A 41 -21.00 29.37 31.46
CA ASN A 41 -22.24 29.41 30.69
C ASN A 41 -22.05 30.11 29.34
N GLU A 42 -20.84 30.61 29.06
CA GLU A 42 -20.50 31.24 27.79
C GLU A 42 -20.02 30.16 26.80
N PRO A 43 -20.43 30.23 25.52
CA PRO A 43 -19.94 29.31 24.51
C PRO A 43 -18.42 29.39 24.35
N GLN A 44 -17.76 28.24 24.21
CA GLN A 44 -16.32 28.15 23.94
C GLN A 44 -16.08 27.48 22.59
N SER A 45 -15.02 27.89 21.92
CA SER A 45 -14.58 27.32 20.64
C SER A 45 -13.15 26.79 20.79
N TYR A 46 -12.93 25.59 20.30
CA TYR A 46 -11.66 24.88 20.39
C TYR A 46 -11.19 24.43 19.02
N GLU A 47 -9.88 24.47 18.82
CA GLU A 47 -9.20 24.02 17.61
C GLU A 47 -7.99 23.19 18.00
N HIS A 48 -7.76 22.08 17.30
CA HIS A 48 -6.59 21.25 17.50
C HIS A 48 -6.03 20.74 16.16
N GLU A 49 -4.74 20.99 15.96
CA GLU A 49 -3.97 20.48 14.84
C GLU A 49 -3.33 19.14 15.21
N THR A 50 -3.62 18.11 14.43
CA THR A 50 -3.06 16.76 14.60
C THR A 50 -2.67 16.20 13.25
N ASP A 51 -1.61 15.41 13.25
CA ASP A 51 -1.18 14.63 12.10
C ASP A 51 -2.07 13.40 11.88
N VAL A 52 -2.06 12.91 10.64
CA VAL A 52 -2.67 11.64 10.24
C VAL A 52 -1.57 10.68 9.81
N VAL A 53 -1.77 9.38 10.04
CA VAL A 53 -0.90 8.37 9.45
C VAL A 53 -1.15 8.32 7.93
N PRO A 54 -0.15 8.64 7.09
CA PRO A 54 -0.33 8.67 5.64
C PRO A 54 -0.74 7.30 5.08
N GLY A 55 -1.57 7.31 4.04
CA GLY A 55 -2.01 6.08 3.38
C GLY A 55 -2.87 5.15 4.24
N ARG A 56 -3.39 5.61 5.38
CA ARG A 56 -4.25 4.83 6.28
C ARG A 56 -5.52 5.60 6.66
N VAL A 57 -6.54 4.84 7.04
CA VAL A 57 -7.77 5.40 7.59
C VAL A 57 -7.52 5.76 9.05
N ASN A 58 -7.66 7.05 9.34
CA ASN A 58 -7.49 7.61 10.67
C ASN A 58 -8.87 8.00 11.19
N ALA A 59 -9.29 7.42 12.31
CA ALA A 59 -10.51 7.79 13.00
C ALA A 59 -10.18 8.65 14.22
N PHE A 60 -10.96 9.71 14.43
CA PHE A 60 -10.82 10.63 15.55
C PHE A 60 -12.14 10.76 16.30
N ARG A 61 -12.07 10.96 17.61
CA ARG A 61 -13.22 11.31 18.46
C ARG A 61 -12.76 12.14 19.66
N LEU A 62 -13.70 12.80 20.32
CA LEU A 62 -13.49 13.56 21.54
C LEU A 62 -14.10 12.81 22.74
N SER A 63 -13.29 12.66 23.79
CA SER A 63 -13.77 12.24 25.11
C SER A 63 -13.64 13.42 26.06
N ALA A 64 -14.73 13.83 26.71
CA ALA A 64 -14.67 14.83 27.75
C ALA A 64 -14.19 14.19 29.06
N GLN A 65 -13.44 14.96 29.85
CA GLN A 65 -13.03 14.59 31.19
C GLN A 65 -13.48 15.67 32.17
N ASP A 66 -14.14 15.26 33.24
CA ASP A 66 -14.54 16.14 34.34
C ASP A 66 -13.39 16.33 35.34
N LEU A 67 -13.44 17.37 36.17
CA LEU A 67 -12.44 17.67 37.20
C LEU A 67 -12.31 16.58 38.27
N ASP A 68 -13.30 15.69 38.38
CA ASP A 68 -13.24 14.51 39.25
C ASP A 68 -12.62 13.27 38.58
N GLY A 69 -12.21 13.39 37.31
CA GLY A 69 -11.63 12.33 36.50
C GLY A 69 -12.64 11.46 35.77
N SER A 70 -13.95 11.76 35.84
CA SER A 70 -14.96 11.05 35.06
C SER A 70 -14.80 11.33 33.56
N GLU A 71 -14.86 10.29 32.74
CA GLU A 71 -14.68 10.40 31.29
C GLU A 71 -15.89 9.88 30.51
N TYR A 72 -16.25 10.57 29.44
CA TYR A 72 -17.32 10.14 28.54
C TYR A 72 -17.13 10.68 27.12
N VAL A 73 -17.44 9.83 26.14
CA VAL A 73 -17.36 10.20 24.71
C VAL A 73 -18.48 11.17 24.36
N ILE A 74 -18.12 12.31 23.79
CA ILE A 74 -19.07 13.40 23.48
C ILE A 74 -19.29 13.62 21.99
N SER A 75 -18.48 13.00 21.13
CA SER A 75 -18.56 13.18 19.69
C SER A 75 -18.88 11.88 18.95
N ASP A 76 -19.45 12.03 17.76
CA ASP A 76 -19.36 11.00 16.73
C ASP A 76 -17.90 10.77 16.35
N THR A 77 -17.62 9.59 15.79
CA THR A 77 -16.31 9.29 15.21
C THR A 77 -16.19 9.94 13.83
N ILE A 78 -15.20 10.81 13.67
CA ILE A 78 -14.84 11.40 12.38
C ILE A 78 -13.76 10.55 11.75
N THR A 79 -13.96 10.11 10.51
CA THR A 79 -12.98 9.31 9.78
C THR A 79 -12.31 10.14 8.69
N VAL A 80 -11.00 10.34 8.81
CA VAL A 80 -10.14 10.88 7.76
C VAL A 80 -9.61 9.70 6.96
N ARG A 81 -10.12 9.54 5.74
CA ARG A 81 -9.57 8.58 4.78
C ARG A 81 -8.34 9.19 4.13
N PRO A 82 -7.32 8.38 3.84
CA PRO A 82 -6.18 8.89 3.09
C PRO A 82 -6.69 9.42 1.76
N VAL A 83 -6.21 10.60 1.35
CA VAL A 83 -6.40 11.03 -0.03
C VAL A 83 -5.77 9.94 -0.87
N PRO A 84 -6.53 9.26 -1.75
CA PRO A 84 -5.93 8.24 -2.59
C PRO A 84 -4.81 8.91 -3.38
N GLU A 85 -3.57 8.46 -3.20
CA GLU A 85 -2.47 8.92 -4.04
C GLU A 85 -2.67 8.39 -5.46
N ASN A 86 -2.05 9.05 -6.44
CA ASN A 86 -1.97 8.47 -7.77
C ASN A 86 -1.39 7.06 -7.62
N GLY A 87 -1.96 6.08 -8.29
CA GLY A 87 -1.51 4.71 -8.06
C GLY A 87 -2.09 3.71 -9.00
N ILE A 88 -1.28 2.71 -9.33
CA ILE A 88 -1.67 1.52 -10.05
C ILE A 88 -1.96 0.44 -9.00
N ARG A 89 -3.12 -0.22 -9.08
CA ARG A 89 -3.49 -1.31 -8.16
C ARG A 89 -3.13 -2.66 -8.78
N PRO A 90 -2.95 -3.69 -7.94
CA PRO A 90 -2.73 -5.04 -8.42
C PRO A 90 -3.79 -5.45 -9.44
N ILE A 91 -3.32 -6.06 -10.51
CA ILE A 91 -4.13 -6.69 -11.54
C ILE A 91 -4.86 -7.91 -10.94
N ILE A 92 -6.19 -7.94 -11.06
CA ILE A 92 -7.01 -9.01 -10.46
C ILE A 92 -8.16 -9.47 -11.39
N PRO A 93 -8.53 -10.77 -11.37
CA PRO A 93 -7.76 -11.86 -10.79
C PRO A 93 -6.44 -12.07 -11.55
N ASN A 94 -5.46 -12.68 -10.89
CA ASN A 94 -4.21 -13.09 -11.53
C ASN A 94 -3.68 -14.33 -10.79
N PRO A 95 -3.63 -15.52 -11.42
CA PRO A 95 -3.99 -15.81 -12.82
C PRO A 95 -5.47 -15.60 -13.17
N PHE A 96 -5.80 -15.52 -14.46
CA PHE A 96 -7.17 -15.34 -14.95
C PHE A 96 -7.45 -16.13 -16.25
N SER A 97 -8.73 -16.44 -16.51
CA SER A 97 -9.16 -17.25 -17.65
C SER A 97 -10.12 -16.55 -18.61
N GLU A 98 -10.75 -15.45 -18.19
CA GLU A 98 -11.75 -14.73 -18.99
C GLU A 98 -11.40 -13.24 -19.04
N GLU A 99 -11.38 -12.59 -17.88
CA GLU A 99 -11.02 -11.18 -17.78
C GLU A 99 -10.08 -10.89 -16.61
N LEU A 100 -9.24 -9.89 -16.86
CA LEU A 100 -8.39 -9.23 -15.90
C LEU A 100 -8.88 -7.79 -15.71
N SER A 101 -8.87 -7.29 -14.47
CA SER A 101 -9.07 -5.86 -14.16
C SER A 101 -7.78 -5.16 -13.71
N LEU A 102 -7.48 -4.04 -14.36
CA LEU A 102 -6.51 -3.03 -13.95
C LEU A 102 -7.25 -1.85 -13.31
N ARG A 103 -6.91 -1.49 -12.07
CA ARG A 103 -7.49 -0.32 -11.38
C ARG A 103 -6.45 0.76 -11.16
N LEU A 104 -6.81 1.99 -11.52
CA LEU A 104 -5.99 3.18 -11.38
C LEU A 104 -6.66 4.17 -10.45
N LEU A 105 -5.91 4.75 -9.53
CA LEU A 105 -6.32 5.87 -8.70
C LEU A 105 -5.65 7.11 -9.27
N VAL A 106 -6.46 8.12 -9.58
CA VAL A 106 -5.99 9.43 -10.03
C VAL A 106 -6.39 10.43 -8.95
N ALA A 107 -5.39 10.94 -8.24
CA ALA A 107 -5.51 11.97 -7.21
C ALA A 107 -5.33 13.38 -7.80
N SER A 108 -4.52 13.50 -8.85
CA SER A 108 -4.25 14.76 -9.53
C SER A 108 -5.46 15.24 -10.35
N PRO A 109 -5.57 16.55 -10.65
CA PRO A 109 -6.67 17.07 -11.48
C PRO A 109 -6.80 16.34 -12.82
N SER A 110 -5.66 16.02 -13.43
CA SER A 110 -5.60 15.13 -14.59
C SER A 110 -4.23 14.46 -14.72
N LEU A 111 -4.22 13.25 -15.28
CA LEU A 111 -3.02 12.54 -15.73
C LEU A 111 -3.27 11.90 -17.09
N VAL A 112 -2.24 11.86 -17.94
CA VAL A 112 -2.27 11.09 -19.17
C VAL A 112 -1.81 9.67 -18.85
N VAL A 113 -2.62 8.67 -19.19
CA VAL A 113 -2.33 7.27 -18.88
C VAL A 113 -2.18 6.47 -20.17
N ASP A 114 -1.08 5.74 -20.28
CA ASP A 114 -0.86 4.71 -21.30
C ASP A 114 -0.66 3.36 -20.61
N SER A 115 -1.35 2.33 -21.10
CA SER A 115 -1.16 0.97 -20.62
C SER A 115 -1.16 0.00 -21.77
N ARG A 116 -0.15 -0.86 -21.83
CA ARG A 116 0.05 -1.83 -22.91
C ARG A 116 0.40 -3.19 -22.35
N ILE A 117 -0.03 -4.20 -23.07
CA ILE A 117 0.18 -5.61 -22.78
C ILE A 117 1.16 -6.13 -23.81
N TYR A 118 2.21 -6.79 -23.33
CA TYR A 118 3.29 -7.32 -24.13
C TYR A 118 3.37 -8.82 -23.95
N THR A 119 3.71 -9.51 -25.02
CA THR A 119 4.18 -10.89 -24.98
C THR A 119 5.58 -10.95 -24.34
N PRO A 120 6.03 -12.12 -23.81
CA PRO A 120 7.35 -12.25 -23.17
C PRO A 120 8.54 -11.86 -24.03
N ASP A 121 8.41 -11.98 -25.36
CA ASP A 121 9.44 -11.57 -26.32
C ASP A 121 9.58 -10.03 -26.41
N GLY A 122 8.63 -9.27 -25.88
CA GLY A 122 8.59 -7.80 -25.87
C GLY A 122 7.72 -7.20 -26.97
N SER A 123 7.01 -8.01 -27.74
CA SER A 123 6.06 -7.52 -28.76
C SER A 123 4.78 -6.99 -28.10
N VAL A 124 4.18 -5.93 -28.64
CA VAL A 124 2.91 -5.39 -28.12
C VAL A 124 1.77 -6.31 -28.58
N LEU A 125 1.06 -6.90 -27.63
CA LEU A 125 -0.16 -7.65 -27.89
C LEU A 125 -1.37 -6.73 -28.01
N LYS A 126 -1.56 -5.84 -27.02
CA LYS A 126 -2.76 -5.01 -26.89
C LYS A 126 -2.45 -3.70 -26.19
N THR A 127 -3.13 -2.63 -26.60
CA THR A 127 -3.15 -1.37 -25.85
C THR A 127 -4.42 -1.35 -25.00
N LEU A 128 -4.26 -1.40 -23.68
CA LEU A 128 -5.36 -1.42 -22.72
C LEU A 128 -5.89 0.00 -22.43
N VAL A 129 -4.98 0.98 -22.38
CA VAL A 129 -5.30 2.40 -22.22
C VAL A 129 -4.50 3.21 -23.25
N PRO A 130 -5.12 3.81 -24.27
CA PRO A 130 -4.42 4.46 -25.36
C PRO A 130 -4.10 5.94 -25.06
N GLY A 131 -3.16 6.19 -24.14
CA GLY A 131 -2.63 7.54 -23.88
C GLY A 131 -3.71 8.59 -23.53
N GLN A 132 -4.76 8.20 -22.79
CA GLN A 132 -5.92 9.06 -22.53
C GLN A 132 -5.74 9.89 -21.25
N THR A 133 -6.31 11.11 -21.23
CA THR A 133 -6.37 11.93 -20.03
C THR A 133 -7.47 11.46 -19.09
N LEU A 134 -7.10 11.08 -17.88
CA LEU A 134 -8.01 10.72 -16.79
C LEU A 134 -8.06 11.86 -15.78
N THR A 135 -9.26 12.22 -15.34
CA THR A 135 -9.47 13.15 -14.22
C THR A 135 -9.41 12.41 -12.88
N SER A 136 -9.43 13.16 -11.78
CA SER A 136 -9.48 12.61 -10.43
C SER A 136 -10.58 11.54 -10.27
N GLY A 137 -10.24 10.40 -9.68
CA GLY A 137 -11.18 9.30 -9.45
C GLY A 137 -10.53 7.92 -9.55
N VAL A 138 -11.37 6.89 -9.43
CA VAL A 138 -10.99 5.49 -9.63
C VAL A 138 -11.41 5.07 -11.03
N HIS A 139 -10.45 4.59 -11.82
CA HIS A 139 -10.67 4.13 -13.19
C HIS A 139 -10.38 2.64 -13.27
N THR A 140 -11.27 1.88 -13.89
CA THR A 140 -11.10 0.43 -14.06
C THR A 140 -11.06 0.11 -15.55
N PHE A 141 -10.01 -0.59 -15.97
CA PHE A 141 -9.84 -1.09 -17.33
C PHE A 141 -9.81 -2.61 -17.30
N ARG A 142 -10.36 -3.24 -18.33
CA ARG A 142 -10.47 -4.70 -18.41
C ARG A 142 -9.74 -5.23 -19.62
N TRP A 143 -8.98 -6.29 -19.40
CA TRP A 143 -8.46 -7.13 -20.47
C TRP A 143 -9.24 -8.43 -20.50
N GLU A 144 -10.15 -8.53 -21.46
CA GLU A 144 -10.80 -9.78 -21.84
C GLU A 144 -9.88 -10.55 -22.79
N VAL A 145 -9.64 -11.83 -22.47
CA VAL A 145 -8.95 -12.75 -23.39
C VAL A 145 -9.90 -13.17 -24.51
N ASP A 146 -9.34 -13.40 -25.68
CA ASP A 146 -10.04 -13.91 -26.86
C ASP A 146 -9.30 -15.13 -27.43
N ASP A 147 -9.85 -15.72 -28.49
CA ASP A 147 -9.27 -16.89 -29.16
C ASP A 147 -7.83 -16.65 -29.69
N ASN A 148 -7.38 -15.40 -29.76
CA ASN A 148 -6.04 -15.00 -30.20
C ASN A 148 -5.10 -14.69 -29.03
N THR A 149 -5.51 -14.97 -27.79
CA THR A 149 -4.72 -14.77 -26.58
C THR A 149 -4.31 -16.14 -26.00
N PRO A 150 -3.12 -16.67 -26.36
CA PRO A 150 -2.66 -17.94 -25.83
C PRO A 150 -2.52 -17.95 -24.30
N ASP A 151 -2.63 -19.13 -23.70
CA ASP A 151 -2.18 -19.34 -22.33
C ASP A 151 -0.72 -18.97 -22.19
N GLY A 152 -0.41 -18.20 -21.16
CA GLY A 152 0.92 -17.61 -21.07
C GLY A 152 1.03 -16.52 -20.04
N LEU A 153 2.28 -16.09 -19.86
CA LEU A 153 2.61 -14.93 -19.06
C LEU A 153 2.73 -13.71 -19.99
N TYR A 154 2.19 -12.58 -19.55
CA TYR A 154 2.20 -11.33 -20.28
C TYR A 154 2.67 -10.22 -19.37
N GLU A 155 3.30 -9.20 -19.96
CA GLU A 155 3.76 -8.03 -19.23
C GLU A 155 2.78 -6.87 -19.46
N VAL A 156 2.21 -6.33 -18.40
CA VAL A 156 1.36 -5.14 -18.41
C VAL A 156 2.20 -3.98 -17.93
N ARG A 157 2.58 -3.11 -18.88
CA ARG A 157 3.26 -1.85 -18.56
C ARG A 157 2.22 -0.74 -18.48
N THR A 158 2.25 0.02 -17.41
CA THR A 158 1.36 1.17 -17.23
C THR A 158 2.18 2.38 -16.81
N GLU A 159 1.89 3.50 -17.44
CA GLU A 159 2.54 4.77 -17.16
C GLU A 159 1.48 5.86 -16.99
N MET A 160 1.64 6.67 -15.95
CA MET A 160 0.83 7.85 -15.69
C MET A 160 1.75 9.07 -15.75
N ARG A 161 1.39 10.05 -16.58
CA ARG A 161 2.17 11.26 -16.83
C ARG A 161 1.41 12.52 -16.40
N ASN A 162 2.14 13.46 -15.83
CA ASN A 162 1.66 14.83 -15.61
C ASN A 162 2.41 15.77 -16.56
N ALA A 163 1.71 16.51 -17.41
CA ALA A 163 2.31 17.43 -18.39
C ALA A 163 3.43 16.81 -19.28
N GLY A 164 3.40 15.50 -19.50
CA GLY A 164 4.41 14.75 -20.27
C GLY A 164 5.46 14.05 -19.43
N ASP A 165 5.66 14.46 -18.18
CA ASP A 165 6.61 13.83 -17.26
C ASP A 165 6.00 12.59 -16.60
N PRO A 166 6.67 11.43 -16.60
CA PRO A 166 6.19 10.25 -15.91
C PRO A 166 6.20 10.50 -14.40
N VAL A 167 5.02 10.37 -13.78
CA VAL A 167 4.86 10.46 -12.32
C VAL A 167 4.74 9.08 -11.68
N ILE A 168 4.21 8.10 -12.42
CA ILE A 168 4.12 6.70 -12.00
C ILE A 168 4.39 5.81 -13.20
N GLN A 169 5.20 4.79 -12.99
CA GLN A 169 5.44 3.69 -13.92
C GLN A 169 5.37 2.39 -13.15
N ASP A 170 4.66 1.40 -13.68
CA ASP A 170 4.63 0.05 -13.13
C ASP A 170 4.69 -0.99 -14.25
N THR A 171 5.25 -2.14 -13.90
CA THR A 171 5.28 -3.34 -14.73
C THR A 171 4.75 -4.50 -13.92
N SER A 172 3.55 -4.96 -14.28
CA SER A 172 2.87 -6.09 -13.67
C SER A 172 2.86 -7.28 -14.63
N TYR A 173 2.81 -8.51 -14.11
CA TYR A 173 2.77 -9.72 -14.94
C TYR A 173 1.43 -10.43 -14.84
N ALA A 174 0.72 -10.62 -15.96
CA ALA A 174 -0.58 -11.26 -16.04
C ALA A 174 -0.46 -12.69 -16.59
N ALA A 175 -0.97 -13.68 -15.86
CA ALA A 175 -0.98 -15.08 -16.27
C ALA A 175 -2.37 -15.47 -16.82
N VAL A 176 -2.45 -15.74 -18.13
CA VAL A 176 -3.65 -16.24 -18.81
C VAL A 176 -3.67 -17.78 -18.73
N ILE A 177 -4.80 -18.34 -18.29
CA ILE A 177 -5.02 -19.78 -18.17
C ILE A 177 -6.38 -20.20 -18.75
N SER A 178 -6.40 -21.00 -19.81
CA SER A 178 -7.63 -21.49 -20.44
C SER A 178 -7.95 -22.90 -19.95
N GLY A 179 -9.05 -23.05 -19.20
CA GLY A 179 -9.66 -24.34 -18.87
C GLY A 179 -9.24 -25.02 -17.55
N PRO A 180 -9.92 -26.10 -17.13
CA PRO A 180 -9.95 -26.52 -15.72
C PRO A 180 -8.69 -27.22 -15.16
N GLN A 181 -7.68 -27.55 -15.98
CA GLN A 181 -6.64 -28.53 -15.60
C GLN A 181 -5.27 -28.37 -16.29
N ASN A 182 -4.88 -27.20 -16.82
CA ASN A 182 -3.52 -27.04 -17.35
C ASN A 182 -2.68 -26.11 -16.46
N ALA A 183 -1.96 -26.72 -15.52
CA ALA A 183 -0.91 -26.05 -14.78
C ALA A 183 0.15 -25.52 -15.76
N PHE A 184 0.35 -24.21 -15.79
CA PHE A 184 1.41 -23.59 -16.56
C PHE A 184 2.77 -24.01 -15.96
N GLN A 185 3.53 -24.85 -16.66
CA GLN A 185 4.88 -25.25 -16.24
C GLN A 185 5.93 -24.25 -16.74
N ILE A 186 6.38 -23.37 -15.84
CA ILE A 186 7.47 -22.39 -16.09
C ILE A 186 8.86 -23.08 -16.14
N GLY A 187 8.93 -24.31 -15.64
CA GLY A 187 10.13 -25.13 -15.70
C GLY A 187 9.89 -26.54 -15.19
N THR A 188 10.90 -27.39 -15.35
CA THR A 188 10.91 -28.75 -14.82
C THR A 188 11.90 -28.82 -13.66
N THR A 189 11.51 -29.50 -12.58
CA THR A 189 12.43 -29.87 -11.49
C THR A 189 12.90 -31.29 -11.72
N SER A 190 14.19 -31.46 -11.95
CA SER A 190 14.80 -32.78 -12.09
C SER A 190 14.93 -33.50 -10.75
N ALA A 191 15.18 -34.81 -10.78
CA ALA A 191 15.23 -35.66 -9.58
C ALA A 191 16.32 -35.27 -8.56
N ASN A 192 17.32 -34.49 -8.96
CA ASN A 192 18.35 -33.95 -8.06
C ASN A 192 18.04 -32.53 -7.56
N GLY A 193 16.83 -32.02 -7.81
CA GLY A 193 16.40 -30.68 -7.41
C GLY A 193 16.81 -29.55 -8.37
N THR A 194 17.47 -29.86 -9.49
CA THR A 194 17.83 -28.82 -10.48
C THR A 194 16.58 -28.36 -11.21
N VAL A 195 16.27 -27.07 -11.13
CA VAL A 195 15.15 -26.44 -11.82
C VAL A 195 15.62 -25.91 -13.18
N SER A 196 15.04 -26.43 -14.26
CA SER A 196 15.24 -25.94 -15.63
C SER A 196 14.02 -25.15 -16.05
N THR A 197 14.14 -23.82 -16.05
CA THR A 197 13.12 -22.91 -16.60
C THR A 197 13.44 -22.51 -18.03
N GLN A 198 12.45 -22.43 -18.91
CA GLN A 198 12.65 -21.75 -20.19
C GLN A 198 12.67 -20.23 -19.93
N GLU A 199 13.82 -19.58 -20.14
CA GLU A 199 14.04 -18.12 -20.04
C GLU A 199 13.71 -17.42 -18.69
N ARG A 200 14.43 -17.73 -17.61
CA ARG A 200 14.43 -16.91 -16.38
C ARG A 200 15.05 -15.51 -16.54
N SER A 201 15.82 -15.26 -17.61
CA SER A 201 16.54 -13.99 -17.80
C SER A 201 15.62 -12.78 -18.01
N ARG A 202 14.32 -13.00 -18.27
CA ARG A 202 13.31 -11.93 -18.45
C ARG A 202 12.43 -11.70 -17.23
N PHE A 203 12.61 -12.46 -16.15
CA PHE A 203 11.79 -12.39 -14.95
C PHE A 203 12.66 -12.06 -13.73
N PRO A 204 12.83 -10.79 -13.35
CA PRO A 204 13.28 -10.48 -12.01
C PRO A 204 12.21 -10.98 -11.04
N SER A 205 12.56 -11.93 -10.18
CA SER A 205 11.64 -12.44 -9.17
C SER A 205 11.22 -11.31 -8.24
N LEU A 206 9.92 -11.05 -8.16
CA LEU A 206 9.33 -10.07 -7.22
C LEU A 206 9.43 -10.52 -5.75
N TYR A 207 9.90 -11.75 -5.48
CA TYR A 207 10.00 -12.31 -4.12
C TYR A 207 11.29 -13.09 -3.82
N ASP A 208 12.28 -13.16 -4.72
CA ASP A 208 13.59 -13.72 -4.37
C ASP A 208 14.43 -12.61 -3.73
N VAL A 209 14.23 -12.40 -2.43
CA VAL A 209 15.25 -11.76 -1.61
C VAL A 209 16.46 -12.70 -1.61
N PRO A 210 17.64 -12.29 -2.09
CA PRO A 210 18.79 -13.18 -2.10
C PRO A 210 19.17 -13.56 -0.67
N GLU A 211 18.99 -14.84 -0.34
CA GLU A 211 19.56 -15.45 0.86
C GLU A 211 21.02 -15.84 0.58
N PHE A 212 21.92 -15.54 1.52
CA PHE A 212 23.27 -16.11 1.48
C PHE A 212 23.71 -16.66 2.83
N ASP A 213 24.41 -17.80 2.76
CA ASP A 213 25.09 -18.43 3.87
C ASP A 213 26.25 -17.53 4.33
N VAL A 214 26.20 -17.08 5.58
CA VAL A 214 27.33 -16.42 6.24
C VAL A 214 28.24 -17.51 6.79
N ARG A 215 29.50 -17.52 6.37
CA ARG A 215 30.50 -18.52 6.77
C ARG A 215 31.69 -17.88 7.46
N ASP A 216 32.34 -18.62 8.36
CA ASP A 216 33.61 -18.20 8.95
C ASP A 216 34.76 -18.32 7.93
N ALA A 217 35.95 -17.84 8.30
CA ALA A 217 37.16 -17.92 7.46
C ALA A 217 37.60 -19.36 7.14
N ASN A 218 37.07 -20.37 7.84
CA ASN A 218 37.32 -21.78 7.63
C ASN A 218 36.20 -22.47 6.84
N GLY A 219 35.17 -21.73 6.40
CA GLY A 219 34.05 -22.21 5.61
C GLY A 219 32.89 -22.81 6.42
N ASN A 220 32.90 -22.77 7.75
CA ASN A 220 31.81 -23.26 8.59
C ASN A 220 30.62 -22.30 8.55
N LEU A 221 29.40 -22.85 8.48
CA LEU A 221 28.18 -22.06 8.46
C LEU A 221 27.94 -21.38 9.81
N LEU A 222 27.80 -20.05 9.80
CA LEU A 222 27.49 -19.22 10.97
C LEU A 222 26.01 -18.80 11.01
N GLY A 223 25.33 -18.73 9.86
CA GLY A 223 23.92 -18.37 9.75
C GLY A 223 23.51 -18.06 8.30
N ARG A 224 22.24 -17.67 8.08
CA ARG A 224 21.72 -17.17 6.79
C ARG A 224 21.30 -15.71 6.92
N ALA A 225 21.56 -14.91 5.89
CA ALA A 225 21.17 -13.50 5.81
C ALA A 225 20.22 -13.25 4.63
N GLU A 226 19.20 -12.42 4.86
CA GLU A 226 18.23 -11.93 3.88
C GLU A 226 18.38 -10.41 3.70
N VAL A 227 18.19 -9.89 2.49
CA VAL A 227 18.19 -8.45 2.20
C VAL A 227 16.76 -7.90 2.19
N ALA A 228 16.28 -7.36 3.32
CA ALA A 228 15.01 -6.65 3.39
C ALA A 228 15.13 -5.17 2.93
N GLY A 229 14.03 -4.57 2.48
CA GLY A 229 13.95 -3.21 1.92
C GLY A 229 14.36 -2.05 2.84
N GLU A 230 14.64 -2.31 4.11
CA GLU A 230 15.44 -1.45 4.99
C GLU A 230 16.40 -2.33 5.79
N ALA A 231 17.71 -2.12 5.61
CA ALA A 231 18.73 -2.82 6.37
C ALA A 231 19.40 -1.85 7.34
N GLN A 232 19.14 -2.00 8.65
CA GLN A 232 20.07 -1.53 9.68
C GLN A 232 21.09 -2.62 9.95
N ILE A 233 22.36 -2.29 9.72
CA ILE A 233 23.49 -3.16 10.04
C ILE A 233 24.01 -2.78 11.42
N VAL A 234 23.93 -3.69 12.39
CA VAL A 234 24.69 -3.60 13.64
C VAL A 234 25.74 -4.69 13.63
N VAL A 235 27.00 -4.30 13.41
CA VAL A 235 28.15 -5.22 13.51
C VAL A 235 28.68 -5.18 14.94
N ALA A 236 28.49 -6.26 15.69
CA ALA A 236 29.22 -6.48 16.93
C ALA A 236 30.50 -7.25 16.62
N THR A 237 31.66 -6.62 16.80
CA THR A 237 32.94 -7.35 16.86
C THR A 237 33.17 -7.87 18.29
N PRO A 238 33.97 -8.93 18.49
CA PRO A 238 34.26 -9.49 19.82
C PRO A 238 34.86 -8.49 20.83
N SER A 239 35.31 -7.31 20.38
CA SER A 239 35.84 -6.21 21.20
C SER A 239 34.80 -5.14 21.58
N GLY A 240 33.54 -5.25 21.16
CA GLY A 240 32.45 -4.41 21.66
C GLY A 240 32.49 -2.93 21.32
N ARG A 241 33.15 -2.50 20.23
CA ARG A 241 33.08 -1.09 19.77
C ARG A 241 32.15 -0.93 18.56
N GLN A 242 31.18 -0.03 18.71
CA GLN A 242 30.20 0.39 17.71
C GLN A 242 30.62 1.73 17.09
N THR A 243 30.43 1.87 15.78
CA THR A 243 30.19 3.16 15.09
C THR A 243 29.03 2.96 14.15
#